data_AF-F2TD37-F1
#
_entry.id   AF-F2TD37-F1
#
_cell.length_a   1.000
_cell.length_b   1.000
_cell.length_c   1.000
_cell.angle_alpha   90.00
_cell.angle_beta   90.00
_cell.angle_gamma   90.00
#
_symmetry.space_group_name_H-M   'P 1'
#
loop_
_entity.id
_entity.type
_entity.pdbx_description
1 polymer ?
#
loop_
_entity_poly.entity_id
_entity_poly.type
_entity_poly.pdbx_seq_one_letter_code
_entity_poly.pdbx_strand_id
1 'polypeptide(L)'
;MGIPHPVTNTLEPHNCWLADSVKDYVEWAMQNNFGVIDVNIPKHITLSAKSADYQDDHRARMQMGDQLATYLWENYIEPNDATSIFFLGVGNAYFGLANLLVNTAERVHERVSGVISFVAESPVRAVSSNTTTWLSKWYKEQASPDQNSLVFVSHLHGVWAGPENSRKLSKRYGRLIRSPNRGLNEMLNAHKEDVFKFMEERVEEEAEEGGEGVKEQGEGLGEGLGEGGKGA
;
A
#
# COMPACT_ATOMS: atom_id res chain seq x y z
N MET A 1 8.06 -22.23 10.87
CA MET A 1 7.77 -22.46 12.30
C MET A 1 8.23 -23.87 12.64
N GLY A 2 9.26 -23.99 13.48
CA GLY A 2 9.74 -25.29 13.95
C GLY A 2 8.73 -25.96 14.90
N ILE A 3 8.85 -27.28 15.04
CA ILE A 3 8.02 -28.06 15.97
C ILE A 3 8.70 -27.99 17.35
N PRO A 4 8.04 -27.40 18.38
CA PRO A 4 8.61 -27.38 19.72
C PRO A 4 8.66 -28.78 20.31
N HIS A 5 9.70 -29.08 21.08
CA HIS A 5 9.81 -30.36 21.77
C HIS A 5 8.60 -30.53 22.73
N PRO A 6 7.84 -31.63 22.63
CA PRO A 6 6.51 -31.73 23.24
C PRO A 6 6.50 -31.69 24.78
N VAL A 7 7.64 -32.00 25.42
CA VAL A 7 7.77 -32.04 26.89
C VAL A 7 8.36 -30.75 27.45
N THR A 8 9.30 -30.14 26.72
CA THR A 8 10.12 -29.02 27.23
C THR A 8 9.74 -27.69 26.58
N ASN A 9 8.90 -27.73 25.55
CA ASN A 9 8.54 -26.59 24.70
C ASN A 9 9.76 -25.87 24.08
N THR A 10 10.93 -26.54 24.07
CA THR A 10 12.16 -26.00 23.50
C THR A 10 12.12 -26.11 21.99
N LEU A 11 12.45 -25.03 21.31
CA LEU A 11 12.60 -25.00 19.86
C LEU A 11 14.07 -25.20 19.51
N GLU A 12 14.36 -26.26 18.76
CA GLU A 12 15.70 -26.53 18.26
C GLU A 12 16.00 -25.61 17.07
N PRO A 13 17.07 -24.80 17.10
CA PRO A 13 17.33 -23.81 16.04
C PRO A 13 17.43 -24.42 14.64
N HIS A 14 18.00 -25.62 14.51
CA HIS A 14 18.15 -26.30 13.23
C HIS A 14 16.82 -26.79 12.63
N ASN A 15 15.77 -26.88 13.45
CA ASN A 15 14.40 -27.20 13.04
C ASN A 15 13.53 -25.94 12.91
N CYS A 16 14.09 -24.75 13.13
CA CYS A 16 13.39 -23.48 13.02
C CYS A 16 13.70 -22.81 11.69
N TRP A 17 12.64 -22.47 10.95
CA TRP A 17 12.73 -21.60 9.79
C TRP A 17 11.88 -20.35 9.98
N LEU A 18 12.42 -19.22 9.54
CA LEU A 18 11.72 -17.94 9.42
C LEU A 18 11.11 -17.87 8.02
N ALA A 19 9.78 -17.75 7.96
CA ALA A 19 9.08 -17.51 6.71
C ALA A 19 8.82 -16.00 6.60
N ASP A 20 9.62 -15.34 5.76
CA ASP A 20 9.47 -13.92 5.44
C ASP A 20 9.08 -13.78 3.96
N SER A 21 7.77 -13.72 3.72
CA SER A 21 7.20 -13.51 2.39
C SER A 21 7.31 -12.05 1.91
N VAL A 22 7.62 -11.10 2.80
CA VAL A 22 7.73 -9.68 2.45
C VAL A 22 9.05 -9.41 1.72
N LYS A 23 10.09 -10.23 1.99
CA LYS A 23 11.37 -10.16 1.30
C LYS A 23 11.25 -10.17 -0.23
N ASP A 24 10.36 -10.99 -0.80
CA ASP A 24 10.13 -11.04 -2.25
C ASP A 24 9.67 -9.69 -2.81
N TYR A 25 8.85 -8.94 -2.05
CA TYR A 25 8.37 -7.61 -2.46
C TYR A 25 9.47 -6.57 -2.40
N VAL A 26 10.31 -6.62 -1.37
CA VAL A 26 11.48 -5.74 -1.22
C VAL A 26 12.47 -5.97 -2.37
N GLU A 27 12.76 -7.24 -2.67
CA GLU A 27 13.67 -7.61 -3.75
C GLU A 27 13.15 -7.16 -5.11
N TRP A 28 11.85 -7.37 -5.40
CA TRP A 28 11.22 -6.89 -6.62
C TRP A 28 11.26 -5.35 -6.73
N ALA A 29 10.96 -4.64 -5.64
CA ALA A 29 11.00 -3.18 -5.62
C ALA A 29 12.41 -2.64 -5.91
N MET A 30 13.44 -3.26 -5.33
CA MET A 30 14.84 -2.91 -5.61
C MET A 30 15.23 -3.19 -7.07
N GLN A 31 14.78 -4.31 -7.64
CA GLN A 31 15.05 -4.67 -9.04
C GLN A 31 14.39 -3.69 -10.03
N ASN A 32 13.25 -3.11 -9.66
CA ASN A 32 12.52 -2.11 -10.45
C ASN A 32 12.84 -0.66 -10.04
N ASN A 33 13.97 -0.45 -9.33
CA ASN A 33 14.51 0.86 -8.99
C ASN A 33 13.58 1.73 -8.10
N PHE A 34 12.76 1.11 -7.27
CA PHE A 34 12.00 1.79 -6.22
C PHE A 34 12.86 2.05 -4.98
N GLY A 35 12.63 3.18 -4.33
CA GLY A 35 13.05 3.40 -2.95
C GLY A 35 12.19 2.57 -1.99
N VAL A 36 12.82 1.88 -1.04
CA VAL A 36 12.09 1.00 -0.09
C VAL A 36 12.24 1.51 1.33
N ILE A 37 11.11 1.67 2.03
CA ILE A 37 11.03 1.86 3.47
C ILE A 37 10.33 0.63 4.06
N ASP A 38 11.11 -0.28 4.65
CA ASP A 38 10.58 -1.46 5.34
C ASP A 38 10.36 -1.15 6.83
N VAL A 39 9.15 -1.42 7.32
CA VAL A 39 8.69 -1.02 8.67
C VAL A 39 8.06 -2.20 9.38
N ASN A 40 8.73 -2.68 10.43
CA ASN A 40 8.18 -3.72 11.28
C ASN A 40 7.26 -3.14 12.37
N ILE A 41 6.02 -3.61 12.44
CA ILE A 41 5.06 -3.25 13.50
C ILE A 41 5.03 -4.38 14.55
N PRO A 42 5.64 -4.18 15.74
CA PRO A 42 5.72 -5.24 16.73
C PRO A 42 4.34 -5.60 17.28
N LYS A 43 4.09 -6.90 17.44
CA LYS A 43 2.85 -7.41 18.02
C LYS A 43 2.67 -6.99 19.48
N HIS A 44 3.77 -6.96 20.23
CA HIS A 44 3.82 -6.62 21.65
C HIS A 44 4.89 -5.56 21.91
N ILE A 45 4.57 -4.60 22.78
CA ILE A 45 5.52 -3.58 23.25
C ILE A 45 5.93 -3.97 24.66
N THR A 46 7.20 -4.31 24.86
CA THR A 46 7.71 -4.73 26.17
C THR A 46 7.90 -3.51 27.08
N LEU A 47 6.94 -3.24 27.96
CA LEU A 47 6.95 -2.03 28.81
C LEU A 47 7.74 -2.15 30.12
N SER A 48 8.31 -3.32 30.46
CA SER A 48 9.35 -3.42 31.50
C SER A 48 10.13 -4.72 31.37
N ALA A 49 11.39 -4.71 31.78
CA ALA A 49 12.25 -5.90 31.80
C ALA A 49 11.86 -6.97 32.85
N LYS A 50 10.70 -6.85 33.53
CA LYS A 50 10.40 -7.62 34.75
C LYS A 50 9.08 -8.38 34.82
N SER A 51 8.22 -8.36 33.81
CA SER A 51 7.05 -9.25 33.81
C SER A 51 7.24 -10.35 32.77
N ALA A 52 7.57 -11.56 33.23
CA ALA A 52 7.53 -12.78 32.41
C ALA A 52 6.09 -13.23 32.09
N ASP A 53 5.09 -12.45 32.50
CA ASP A 53 3.68 -12.73 32.29
C ASP A 53 3.20 -12.26 30.90
N TYR A 54 2.24 -13.01 30.35
CA TYR A 54 1.50 -12.65 29.15
C TYR A 54 0.85 -11.27 29.34
N GLN A 55 1.24 -10.29 28.50
CA GLN A 55 0.63 -8.98 28.47
C GLN A 55 -0.41 -8.93 27.35
N ASP A 56 -1.65 -8.55 27.71
CA ASP A 56 -2.72 -8.34 26.74
C ASP A 56 -2.34 -7.30 25.67
N ASP A 57 -3.05 -7.37 24.54
CA ASP A 57 -2.89 -6.44 23.43
C ASP A 57 -3.07 -4.99 23.93
N HIS A 58 -1.94 -4.29 24.05
CA HIS A 58 -1.91 -2.96 24.61
C HIS A 58 -2.66 -2.01 23.67
N ARG A 59 -3.71 -1.32 24.15
CA ARG A 59 -4.49 -0.35 23.36
C ARG A 59 -3.61 0.71 22.69
N ALA A 60 -2.48 1.07 23.30
CA ALA A 60 -1.55 2.02 22.69
C ALA A 60 -0.83 1.46 21.45
N ARG A 61 -0.90 0.16 21.13
CA ARG A 61 -0.28 -0.38 19.91
C ARG A 61 -0.86 0.25 18.66
N MET A 62 -2.19 0.38 18.58
CA MET A 62 -2.83 1.06 17.43
C MET A 62 -2.38 2.52 17.37
N GLN A 63 -2.40 3.23 18.51
CA GLN A 63 -1.94 4.62 18.58
C GLN A 63 -0.47 4.80 18.20
N MET A 64 0.41 3.88 18.60
CA MET A 64 1.83 3.92 18.24
C MET A 64 2.04 3.58 16.77
N GLY A 65 1.27 2.64 16.21
CA GLY A 65 1.28 2.36 14.77
C GLY A 65 0.83 3.58 13.95
N ASP A 66 -0.21 4.28 14.41
CA ASP A 66 -0.67 5.54 13.80
C ASP A 66 0.41 6.62 13.86
N GLN A 67 1.00 6.84 15.05
CA GLN A 67 2.07 7.82 15.25
C GLN A 67 3.29 7.51 14.39
N LEU A 68 3.66 6.23 14.26
CA LEU A 68 4.78 5.83 13.42
C LEU A 68 4.50 6.09 11.94
N ALA A 69 3.30 5.76 11.45
CA ALA A 69 2.90 6.02 10.07
C ALA A 69 2.91 7.52 9.75
N THR A 70 2.35 8.34 10.65
CA THR A 70 2.37 9.81 10.51
C THR A 70 3.79 10.36 10.56
N TYR A 71 4.63 9.89 11.49
CA TYR A 71 6.02 10.33 11.60
C TYR A 71 6.82 10.05 10.33
N LEU A 72 6.68 8.84 9.78
CA LEU A 72 7.35 8.47 8.52
C LEU A 72 6.87 9.33 7.36
N TRP A 73 5.54 9.56 7.25
CA TRP A 73 4.99 10.43 6.23
C TRP A 73 5.59 11.83 6.30
N GLU A 74 5.45 12.50 7.45
CA GLU A 74 5.77 13.92 7.59
C GLU A 74 7.28 14.23 7.57
N ASN A 75 8.12 13.28 8.02
CA ASN A 75 9.55 13.53 8.18
C ASN A 75 10.41 12.90 7.08
N TYR A 76 9.92 11.86 6.41
CA TYR A 76 10.73 11.10 5.45
C TYR A 76 10.10 10.95 4.07
N ILE A 77 8.77 10.90 3.94
CA ILE A 77 8.14 10.65 2.64
C ILE A 77 7.74 11.97 1.98
N GLU A 78 6.93 12.76 2.67
CA GLU A 78 6.41 14.03 2.17
C GLU A 78 7.51 15.06 1.83
N PRO A 79 8.61 15.21 2.60
CA PRO A 79 9.64 16.19 2.27
C PRO A 79 10.48 15.85 1.03
N ASN A 80 10.40 14.62 0.51
CA ASN A 80 11.13 14.20 -0.68
C ASN A 80 10.29 14.44 -1.95
N ASP A 81 10.91 14.35 -3.14
CA ASP A 81 10.27 14.63 -4.44
C ASP A 81 9.60 13.41 -5.09
N ALA A 82 9.46 12.29 -4.36
CA ALA A 82 8.89 11.05 -4.92
C ALA A 82 7.41 11.23 -5.33
N THR A 83 7.10 11.14 -6.61
CA THR A 83 5.74 11.34 -7.14
C THR A 83 4.89 10.08 -7.11
N SER A 84 5.52 8.91 -7.21
CA SER A 84 4.86 7.61 -7.34
C SER A 84 5.05 6.77 -6.09
N ILE A 85 4.14 6.90 -5.12
CA ILE A 85 4.27 6.23 -3.81
C ILE A 85 3.27 5.09 -3.71
N PHE A 86 3.77 3.92 -3.31
CA PHE A 86 2.95 2.75 -3.00
C PHE A 86 3.05 2.39 -1.53
N PHE A 87 1.90 2.10 -0.91
CA PHE A 87 1.85 1.58 0.45
C PHE A 87 1.46 0.10 0.47
N LEU A 88 2.19 -0.70 1.26
CA LEU A 88 1.89 -2.12 1.49
C LEU A 88 1.64 -2.37 2.98
N GLY A 89 0.38 -2.59 3.36
CA GLY A 89 -0.03 -2.90 4.73
C GLY A 89 -0.30 -4.38 4.94
N VAL A 90 0.56 -5.07 5.70
CA VAL A 90 0.36 -6.50 6.01
C VAL A 90 -0.20 -6.69 7.42
N GLY A 91 -1.33 -7.40 7.53
CA GLY A 91 -1.96 -7.71 8.81
C GLY A 91 -2.37 -6.46 9.58
N ASN A 92 -1.87 -6.30 10.80
CA ASN A 92 -2.20 -5.16 11.66
C ASN A 92 -1.56 -3.83 11.20
N ALA A 93 -0.54 -3.85 10.34
CA ALA A 93 0.06 -2.62 9.82
C ALA A 93 -0.94 -1.78 9.00
N TYR A 94 -1.93 -2.45 8.39
CA TYR A 94 -3.02 -1.81 7.69
C TYR A 94 -3.82 -0.81 8.55
N PHE A 95 -3.87 -0.98 9.88
CA PHE A 95 -4.55 -0.03 10.75
C PHE A 95 -3.91 1.36 10.72
N GLY A 96 -2.58 1.43 10.89
CA GLY A 96 -1.84 2.68 10.84
C GLY A 96 -1.93 3.34 9.46
N LEU A 97 -1.88 2.54 8.41
CA LEU A 97 -2.03 3.00 7.04
C LEU A 97 -3.43 3.60 6.78
N ALA A 98 -4.50 2.92 7.16
CA ALA A 98 -5.86 3.44 7.00
C ALA A 98 -6.06 4.76 7.74
N ASN A 99 -5.51 4.89 8.95
CA ASN A 99 -5.58 6.12 9.73
C ASN A 99 -4.74 7.24 9.11
N LEU A 100 -3.56 6.94 8.57
CA LEU A 100 -2.76 7.89 7.80
C LEU A 100 -3.57 8.45 6.64
N LEU A 101 -4.17 7.59 5.81
CA LEU A 101 -4.99 8.02 4.66
C LEU A 101 -6.15 8.95 5.08
N VAL A 102 -6.81 8.66 6.20
CA VAL A 102 -7.92 9.49 6.70
C VAL A 102 -7.43 10.85 7.21
N ASN A 103 -6.33 10.87 7.96
CA ASN A 103 -5.83 12.09 8.61
C ASN A 103 -5.05 13.01 7.65
N THR A 104 -4.52 12.46 6.56
CA THR A 104 -3.64 13.17 5.62
C THR A 104 -4.15 13.13 4.18
N ALA A 105 -5.44 12.84 3.98
CA ALA A 105 -6.09 12.67 2.67
C ALA A 105 -5.73 13.76 1.65
N GLU A 106 -5.81 15.04 2.06
CA GLU A 106 -5.53 16.19 1.19
C GLU A 106 -4.09 16.20 0.66
N ARG A 107 -3.11 15.64 1.39
CA ARG A 107 -1.69 15.61 1.02
C ARG A 107 -1.28 14.31 0.34
N VAL A 108 -1.93 13.20 0.72
CA VAL A 108 -1.56 11.86 0.26
C VAL A 108 -2.06 11.56 -1.14
N HIS A 109 -3.25 12.04 -1.51
CA HIS A 109 -3.91 11.59 -2.74
C HIS A 109 -3.22 12.01 -4.04
N GLU A 110 -2.40 13.07 -4.01
CA GLU A 110 -1.69 13.58 -5.18
C GLU A 110 -0.42 12.78 -5.50
N ARG A 111 0.13 12.05 -4.52
CA ARG A 111 1.43 11.37 -4.64
C ARG A 111 1.37 9.87 -4.42
N VAL A 112 0.23 9.34 -3.97
CA VAL A 112 0.05 7.91 -3.75
C VAL A 112 -0.64 7.29 -4.93
N SER A 113 0.14 6.53 -5.69
CA SER A 113 -0.28 5.76 -6.85
C SER A 113 -1.02 4.48 -6.46
N GLY A 114 -0.80 3.94 -5.26
CA GLY A 114 -1.50 2.72 -4.86
C GLY A 114 -1.39 2.32 -3.38
N VAL A 115 -2.47 1.71 -2.88
CA VAL A 115 -2.56 1.18 -1.52
C VAL A 115 -2.89 -0.30 -1.55
N ILE A 116 -1.92 -1.14 -1.19
CA ILE A 116 -2.06 -2.60 -1.11
C ILE A 116 -2.21 -3.00 0.35
N SER A 117 -3.11 -3.93 0.66
CA SER A 117 -3.33 -4.43 2.01
C SER A 117 -3.67 -5.91 2.05
N PHE A 118 -3.11 -6.63 3.02
CA PHE A 118 -3.36 -8.05 3.27
C PHE A 118 -3.99 -8.24 4.64
N VAL A 119 -5.23 -8.76 4.67
CA VAL A 119 -6.03 -8.88 5.89
C VAL A 119 -6.49 -10.34 6.07
N ALA A 120 -6.03 -11.00 7.12
CA ALA A 120 -6.40 -12.39 7.42
C ALA A 120 -7.50 -12.48 8.48
N GLU A 121 -7.18 -12.13 9.72
CA GLU A 121 -8.07 -12.28 10.89
C GLU A 121 -8.56 -10.92 11.43
N SER A 122 -7.78 -9.86 11.22
CA SER A 122 -8.09 -8.52 11.74
C SER A 122 -9.26 -7.89 10.98
N PRO A 123 -10.13 -7.10 11.64
CA PRO A 123 -11.22 -6.43 10.96
C PRO A 123 -10.74 -5.48 9.85
N VAL A 124 -11.40 -5.53 8.69
CA VAL A 124 -11.19 -4.55 7.61
C VAL A 124 -11.62 -3.15 8.08
N ARG A 125 -10.84 -2.12 7.76
CA ARG A 125 -11.06 -0.74 8.20
C ARG A 125 -11.70 0.09 7.10
N ALA A 126 -12.60 0.98 7.51
CA ALA A 126 -13.17 1.95 6.61
C ALA A 126 -12.19 3.13 6.46
N VAL A 127 -11.80 3.44 5.23
CA VAL A 127 -11.10 4.67 4.86
C VAL A 127 -12.16 5.66 4.40
N SER A 128 -12.58 6.52 5.33
CA SER A 128 -13.60 7.53 5.09
C SER A 128 -13.47 8.69 6.06
N SER A 129 -13.75 9.89 5.57
CA SER A 129 -13.81 11.09 6.38
C SER A 129 -15.14 11.82 6.16
N ASN A 130 -15.65 12.48 7.20
CA ASN A 130 -16.83 13.34 7.10
C ASN A 130 -16.49 14.69 6.44
N THR A 131 -15.24 15.15 6.56
CA THR A 131 -14.76 16.39 5.95
C THR A 131 -14.32 16.14 4.51
N THR A 132 -13.58 15.05 4.28
CA THR A 132 -13.06 14.68 2.96
C THR A 132 -13.97 13.62 2.32
N THR A 133 -15.08 14.06 1.76
CA THR A 133 -16.14 13.20 1.22
C THR A 133 -15.73 12.39 -0.01
N TRP A 134 -14.72 12.87 -0.76
CA TRP A 134 -14.17 12.18 -1.92
C TRP A 134 -13.22 11.04 -1.57
N LEU A 135 -12.69 10.98 -0.33
CA LEU A 135 -11.67 10.01 0.07
C LEU A 135 -12.08 8.56 -0.17
N SER A 136 -13.28 8.17 0.25
CA SER A 136 -13.77 6.81 0.02
C SER A 136 -14.10 6.52 -1.44
N LYS A 137 -14.31 7.57 -2.25
CA LYS A 137 -14.45 7.46 -3.69
C LYS A 137 -13.08 7.15 -4.26
N TRP A 138 -12.08 8.02 -4.07
CA TRP A 138 -10.68 7.86 -4.48
C TRP A 138 -10.09 6.51 -4.06
N TYR A 139 -10.24 6.15 -2.78
CA TYR A 139 -9.73 4.89 -2.24
C TYR A 139 -10.33 3.66 -2.93
N LYS A 140 -11.58 3.75 -3.40
CA LYS A 140 -12.24 2.68 -4.15
C LYS A 140 -12.20 2.87 -5.66
N GLU A 141 -11.77 4.04 -6.16
CA GLU A 141 -12.42 4.65 -7.31
C GLU A 141 -12.36 3.72 -8.51
N GLN A 142 -13.57 3.45 -9.02
CA GLN A 142 -13.85 2.59 -10.17
C GLN A 142 -14.03 3.46 -11.44
N ALA A 143 -13.58 4.72 -11.41
CA ALA A 143 -13.93 5.73 -12.42
C ALA A 143 -12.76 6.20 -13.28
N SER A 144 -11.52 5.89 -12.89
CA SER A 144 -10.42 5.67 -13.84
C SER A 144 -10.42 4.17 -14.18
N PRO A 145 -9.87 3.70 -15.31
CA PRO A 145 -9.45 2.30 -15.45
C PRO A 145 -8.65 1.78 -14.23
N ASP A 146 -8.10 2.70 -13.44
CA ASP A 146 -7.05 2.48 -12.46
C ASP A 146 -7.62 2.60 -11.03
N GLN A 147 -7.63 1.48 -10.32
CA GLN A 147 -8.10 1.38 -8.94
C GLN A 147 -7.00 1.72 -7.93
N ASN A 148 -7.23 2.65 -7.00
CA ASN A 148 -6.16 3.11 -6.08
C ASN A 148 -5.87 2.18 -4.91
N SER A 149 -6.68 1.13 -4.69
CA SER A 149 -6.41 0.17 -3.62
C SER A 149 -6.67 -1.28 -4.01
N LEU A 150 -5.84 -2.18 -3.49
CA LEU A 150 -6.01 -3.64 -3.53
C LEU A 150 -6.02 -4.17 -2.10
N VAL A 151 -7.17 -4.66 -1.63
CA VAL A 151 -7.32 -5.17 -0.27
C VAL A 151 -7.61 -6.67 -0.33
N PHE A 152 -6.56 -7.48 -0.24
CA PHE A 152 -6.65 -8.93 -0.22
C PHE A 152 -7.13 -9.39 1.15
N VAL A 153 -8.23 -10.14 1.20
CA VAL A 153 -8.84 -10.63 2.43
C VAL A 153 -9.00 -12.14 2.39
N SER A 154 -8.60 -12.82 3.46
CA SER A 154 -8.76 -14.27 3.63
C SER A 154 -10.19 -14.72 3.34
N HIS A 155 -10.36 -15.86 2.67
CA HIS A 155 -11.68 -16.43 2.35
C HIS A 155 -12.54 -16.77 3.58
N LEU A 156 -11.92 -16.96 4.75
CA LEU A 156 -12.58 -17.25 6.02
C LEU A 156 -12.93 -15.99 6.82
N HIS A 157 -12.56 -14.81 6.34
CA HIS A 157 -12.75 -13.57 7.08
C HIS A 157 -14.24 -13.21 7.22
N GLY A 158 -14.61 -12.65 8.37
CA GLY A 158 -16.00 -12.33 8.72
C GLY A 158 -16.66 -11.28 7.82
N VAL A 159 -15.88 -10.52 7.04
CA VAL A 159 -16.41 -9.57 6.03
C VAL A 159 -17.26 -10.29 4.97
N TRP A 160 -17.02 -11.59 4.77
CA TRP A 160 -17.76 -12.45 3.84
C TRP A 160 -18.92 -13.19 4.49
N ALA A 161 -19.19 -13.01 5.78
CA ALA A 161 -20.16 -13.82 6.54
C ALA A 161 -21.46 -13.06 6.89
N GLY A 162 -21.58 -11.78 6.53
CA GLY A 162 -22.74 -10.96 6.91
C GLY A 162 -23.97 -11.12 5.98
N PRO A 163 -25.20 -10.89 6.47
CA PRO A 163 -26.40 -10.76 5.62
C PRO A 163 -26.30 -9.61 4.59
N GLU A 164 -25.35 -8.70 4.81
CA GLU A 164 -24.87 -7.66 3.89
C GLU A 164 -24.17 -8.22 2.64
N ASN A 165 -23.88 -9.52 2.52
CA ASN A 165 -23.36 -10.13 1.28
C ASN A 165 -24.29 -9.93 0.05
N SER A 166 -25.58 -9.64 0.29
CA SER A 166 -26.54 -9.25 -0.75
C SER A 166 -26.46 -7.77 -1.13
N ARG A 167 -25.78 -6.94 -0.32
CA ARG A 167 -25.58 -5.51 -0.54
C ARG A 167 -24.16 -5.26 -1.06
N LYS A 168 -24.04 -4.30 -1.97
CA LYS A 168 -22.75 -3.86 -2.49
C LYS A 168 -21.85 -3.41 -1.33
N LEU A 169 -20.70 -4.08 -1.16
CA LEU A 169 -19.68 -3.71 -0.18
C LEU A 169 -19.33 -2.22 -0.28
N SER A 170 -19.24 -1.57 0.88
CA SER A 170 -19.04 -0.12 0.99
C SER A 170 -17.78 0.33 0.25
N LYS A 171 -17.81 1.51 -0.38
CA LYS A 171 -16.63 2.11 -1.03
C LYS A 171 -15.48 2.35 -0.05
N ARG A 172 -15.81 2.56 1.22
CA ARG A 172 -14.85 2.83 2.30
C ARG A 172 -13.85 1.69 2.52
N TYR A 173 -14.13 0.49 2.03
CA TYR A 173 -13.22 -0.66 2.19
C TYR A 173 -12.27 -0.85 1.01
N GLY A 174 -12.30 0.02 -0.01
CA GLY A 174 -11.47 -0.13 -1.20
C GLY A 174 -11.92 -1.31 -2.07
N ARG A 175 -11.02 -1.84 -2.90
CA ARG A 175 -11.27 -3.07 -3.67
C ARG A 175 -10.96 -4.30 -2.82
N LEU A 176 -12.00 -4.88 -2.25
CA LEU A 176 -11.89 -6.15 -1.55
C LEU A 176 -11.70 -7.30 -2.56
N ILE A 177 -10.58 -8.01 -2.45
CA ILE A 177 -10.25 -9.20 -3.23
C ILE A 177 -10.25 -10.39 -2.28
N ARG A 178 -11.07 -11.41 -2.57
CA ARG A 178 -11.12 -12.63 -1.76
C ARG A 178 -9.96 -13.54 -2.12
N SER A 179 -9.03 -13.72 -1.19
CA SER A 179 -7.91 -14.65 -1.34
C SER A 179 -8.33 -16.07 -0.97
N PRO A 180 -7.91 -17.12 -1.71
CA PRO A 180 -8.19 -18.51 -1.36
C PRO A 180 -7.43 -18.97 -0.11
N ASN A 181 -6.45 -18.21 0.36
CA ASN A 181 -5.59 -18.58 1.48
C ASN A 181 -6.12 -18.06 2.82
N ARG A 182 -5.62 -18.65 3.91
CA ARG A 182 -5.97 -18.25 5.28
C ARG A 182 -4.88 -17.36 5.89
N GLY A 183 -3.63 -17.78 5.77
CA GLY A 183 -2.50 -17.11 6.42
C GLY A 183 -1.94 -15.95 5.60
N LEU A 184 -1.42 -14.91 6.27
CA LEU A 184 -0.83 -13.74 5.59
C LEU A 184 0.31 -14.12 4.64
N ASN A 185 1.23 -15.00 5.06
CA ASN A 185 2.34 -15.44 4.21
C ASN A 185 1.87 -16.18 2.95
N GLU A 186 0.84 -17.03 3.08
CA GLU A 186 0.25 -17.73 1.93
C GLU A 186 -0.45 -16.74 0.99
N MET A 187 -1.15 -15.74 1.54
CA MET A 187 -1.80 -14.70 0.74
C MET A 187 -0.77 -13.84 0.00
N LEU A 188 0.31 -13.42 0.66
CA LEU A 188 1.42 -12.69 0.05
C LEU A 188 2.02 -13.49 -1.11
N ASN A 189 2.39 -14.75 -0.87
CA ASN A 189 2.98 -15.60 -1.90
C ASN A 189 2.04 -15.81 -3.10
N ALA A 190 0.73 -15.93 -2.86
CA ALA A 190 -0.24 -16.18 -3.93
C ALA A 190 -0.59 -14.94 -4.77
N HIS A 191 -0.43 -13.74 -4.22
CA HIS A 191 -0.84 -12.49 -4.87
C HIS A 191 0.32 -11.55 -5.19
N LYS A 192 1.58 -11.97 -5.02
CA LYS A 192 2.73 -11.13 -5.32
C LYS A 192 2.76 -10.66 -6.78
N GLU A 193 2.47 -11.55 -7.73
CA GLU A 193 2.44 -11.19 -9.16
C GLU A 193 1.31 -10.21 -9.48
N ASP A 194 0.14 -10.37 -8.84
CA ASP A 194 -0.98 -9.43 -8.98
C ASP A 194 -0.57 -8.02 -8.50
N VAL A 195 0.19 -7.95 -7.41
CA VAL A 195 0.68 -6.69 -6.82
C VAL A 195 1.79 -6.06 -7.66
N PHE A 196 2.75 -6.86 -8.14
CA PHE A 196 3.85 -6.38 -8.97
C PHE A 196 3.32 -5.80 -10.27
N LYS A 197 2.44 -6.52 -10.94
CA LYS A 197 1.77 -6.05 -12.15
C LYS A 197 1.02 -4.74 -11.89
N PHE A 198 0.28 -4.66 -10.78
CA PHE A 198 -0.44 -3.45 -10.40
C PHE A 198 0.47 -2.23 -10.18
N MET A 199 1.65 -2.43 -9.60
CA MET A 199 2.62 -1.36 -9.39
C MET A 199 3.30 -0.95 -10.70
N GLU A 200 3.62 -1.91 -11.56
CA GLU A 200 4.26 -1.67 -12.87
C GLU A 200 3.35 -0.89 -13.80
N GLU A 201 2.09 -1.34 -13.99
CA GLU A 201 1.09 -0.66 -14.83
C GLU A 201 0.91 0.81 -14.40
N ARG A 202 0.91 1.08 -13.09
CA ARG A 202 0.79 2.44 -12.53
C ARG A 202 1.97 3.34 -12.85
N VAL A 203 3.19 2.80 -12.78
CA VAL A 203 4.39 3.59 -13.07
C VAL A 203 4.50 3.86 -14.56
N GLU A 204 4.10 2.91 -15.41
CA GLU A 204 4.03 3.10 -16.86
C GLU A 204 3.01 4.17 -17.25
N GLU A 205 1.80 4.11 -16.70
CA GLU A 205 0.74 5.12 -16.92
C GLU A 205 1.22 6.54 -16.57
N GLU A 206 1.83 6.72 -15.40
CA GLU A 206 2.34 8.03 -14.96
C GLU A 206 3.49 8.54 -15.86
N ALA A 207 4.32 7.63 -16.39
CA ALA A 207 5.38 7.99 -17.32
C ALA A 207 4.84 8.42 -18.69
N GLU A 208 3.78 7.77 -19.17
CA GLU A 208 3.11 8.12 -20.43
C GLU A 208 2.41 9.48 -20.33
N GLU A 209 1.67 9.73 -19.24
CA GLU A 209 1.01 11.02 -18.99
C GLU A 209 2.02 12.18 -18.85
N GLY A 210 3.18 11.93 -18.23
CA GLY A 210 4.26 12.92 -18.13
C GLY A 210 5.04 13.17 -19.42
N GLY A 211 5.03 12.21 -20.36
CA GLY A 211 5.76 12.27 -21.64
C GLY A 211 5.08 13.08 -22.74
N GLU A 212 3.76 13.33 -22.64
CA GLU A 212 3.02 14.10 -23.65
C GLU A 212 3.26 15.62 -23.59
N GLY A 213 3.97 16.12 -22.57
CA GLY A 213 4.31 17.54 -22.39
C GLY A 213 5.50 18.05 -23.20
N VAL A 214 6.24 17.19 -23.91
CA VAL A 214 7.42 17.57 -24.71
C VAL A 214 7.26 17.10 -26.15
N LYS A 215 6.22 17.57 -26.84
CA LYS A 215 6.20 17.61 -28.31
C LYS A 215 6.49 19.04 -28.75
N GLU A 216 7.74 19.23 -29.18
CA GLU A 216 8.31 20.31 -29.98
C GLU A 216 7.30 21.39 -30.45
N GLN A 217 7.30 22.55 -29.80
CA GLN A 217 7.18 23.80 -30.54
C GLN A 217 8.52 24.06 -31.22
N GLY A 218 8.81 23.27 -32.25
CA GLY A 218 9.88 23.53 -33.20
C GLY A 218 9.55 24.80 -33.97
N GLU A 219 10.41 25.79 -33.78
CA GLU A 219 10.36 27.15 -34.28
C GLU A 219 10.01 27.21 -35.78
N GLY A 220 8.83 27.74 -36.09
CA GLY A 220 8.52 28.26 -37.41
C GLY A 220 9.25 29.57 -37.66
N LEU A 221 10.55 29.50 -37.98
CA LEU A 221 11.26 30.62 -38.58
C LEU A 221 10.87 30.71 -40.06
N GLY A 222 9.94 31.62 -40.35
CA GLY A 222 9.53 31.96 -41.70
C GLY A 222 10.68 32.62 -42.47
N GLU A 223 11.19 31.94 -43.49
CA GLU A 223 11.93 32.60 -44.57
C GLU A 223 10.94 33.22 -45.55
N GLY A 224 10.52 34.45 -45.23
CA GLY A 224 9.87 35.36 -46.18
C GLY A 224 10.87 36.41 -46.64
N LEU A 225 11.71 36.09 -47.62
CA LEU A 225 12.47 37.09 -48.39
C LEU A 225 11.94 37.11 -49.83
N GLY A 226 10.93 37.95 -50.03
CA GLY A 226 10.58 38.45 -51.35
C GLY A 226 11.53 39.57 -51.74
N GLU A 227 12.41 39.32 -52.70
CA GLU A 227 13.02 40.40 -53.50
C GLU A 227 12.30 40.47 -54.84
N GLY A 228 11.44 41.47 -54.98
CA GLY A 228 10.99 41.96 -56.27
C GLY A 228 11.98 42.96 -56.84
N GLY A 229 12.26 42.85 -58.14
CA GLY A 229 12.50 44.02 -58.99
C GLY A 229 13.93 44.26 -59.47
N LYS A 230 14.18 43.85 -60.73
CA LYS A 230 14.98 44.50 -61.80
C LYS A 230 14.81 43.57 -63.01
N GLY A 231 14.28 43.95 -64.17
CA GLY A 231 14.49 45.18 -64.92
C GLY A 231 15.25 44.79 -66.20
N ALA A 232 14.59 45.01 -67.36
CA ALA A 232 14.99 44.72 -68.75
C ALA A 232 14.74 43.30 -69.27
#